data_AF-A0A5M6IB00-F1
#
_entry.id   AF-A0A5M6IB00-F1
#
_cell.length_a   1.000
_cell.length_b   1.000
_cell.length_c   1.000
_cell.angle_alpha   90.00
_cell.angle_beta   90.00
_cell.angle_gamma   90.00
#
_symmetry.space_group_name_H-M   'P 1'
#
loop_
_entity.id
_entity.type
_entity.pdbx_description
1 polymer ?
#
loop_
_entity_poly.entity_id
_entity_poly.type
_entity_poly.pdbx_seq_one_letter_code
_entity_poly.pdbx_strand_id
1 'polypeptide(L)'
;MKKLALVVGHTRARPGAFAVAPIGQSENTWNTDLATTMKAIADTDADAGHPGAVSVSIFTRDDGGVVGAYRRARQWGADAALELHFNAAMPAATGTETLYLTPASQGFAAVIQAATVAALGLRDRGIKTPHAASGGRGAANLSQMGARPSILTEPFFGSNPGDCAAAHTRKRRLAAAQIRAAGHYLNALYDGDPDDVATLPVALNGRGAPARWTIHPPDAPRRVRAFGARKP
;
A
#
# COMPACT_ATOMS: atom_id res chain seq x y z
N MET A 1 -8.14 4.17 15.57
CA MET A 1 -7.87 4.10 14.12
C MET A 1 -6.37 4.00 13.91
N LYS A 2 -5.91 3.06 13.08
CA LYS A 2 -4.48 2.93 12.78
C LYS A 2 -3.97 4.13 11.96
N LYS A 3 -2.67 4.38 12.02
CA LYS A 3 -2.01 5.54 11.43
C LYS A 3 -1.08 5.13 10.30
N LEU A 4 -1.37 5.58 9.09
CA LEU A 4 -0.53 5.40 7.90
C LEU A 4 0.23 6.68 7.58
N ALA A 5 1.56 6.61 7.57
CA ALA A 5 2.39 7.68 7.06
C ALA A 5 2.54 7.55 5.53
N LEU A 6 2.19 8.61 4.80
CA LEU A 6 2.54 8.75 3.39
C LEU A 6 3.84 9.55 3.28
N VAL A 7 4.91 8.92 2.82
CA VAL A 7 6.20 9.58 2.63
C VAL A 7 6.36 9.91 1.14
N VAL A 8 6.44 11.19 0.80
CA VAL A 8 6.61 11.60 -0.61
C VAL A 8 8.05 11.35 -1.04
N GLY A 9 8.22 10.68 -2.18
CA GLY A 9 9.47 10.54 -2.92
C GLY A 9 10.18 11.87 -3.12
N HIS A 10 11.52 11.85 -3.03
CA HIS A 10 12.34 12.98 -3.45
C HIS A 10 12.09 14.29 -2.68
N THR A 11 12.71 15.39 -3.10
CA THR A 11 12.49 16.74 -2.53
C THR A 11 12.09 17.71 -3.63
N ARG A 12 11.53 18.88 -3.29
CA ARG A 12 11.27 19.93 -4.30
C ARG A 12 12.53 20.35 -5.04
N ALA A 13 13.67 20.39 -4.35
CA ALA A 13 14.96 20.77 -4.93
C ALA A 13 15.61 19.67 -5.78
N ARG A 14 15.25 18.39 -5.56
CA ARG A 14 15.74 17.24 -6.31
C ARG A 14 14.54 16.34 -6.61
N PRO A 15 13.72 16.68 -7.61
CA PRO A 15 12.34 16.21 -7.69
C PRO A 15 12.15 14.81 -8.28
N GLY A 16 13.23 14.05 -8.45
CA GLY A 16 13.19 12.71 -9.04
C GLY A 16 13.00 12.73 -10.55
N ALA A 17 12.50 11.63 -11.10
CA ALA A 17 12.30 11.49 -12.54
C ALA A 17 11.17 12.42 -13.06
N PHE A 18 11.13 12.64 -14.38
CA PHE A 18 10.06 13.40 -15.02
C PHE A 18 9.18 12.47 -15.86
N ALA A 19 7.87 12.50 -15.60
CA ALA A 19 6.91 11.69 -16.33
C ALA A 19 6.56 12.33 -17.67
N VAL A 20 6.58 11.53 -18.74
CA VAL A 20 6.19 11.95 -20.09
C VAL A 20 4.68 12.22 -20.19
N ALA A 21 4.23 12.71 -21.33
CA ALA A 21 2.80 12.91 -21.59
C ALA A 21 2.00 11.61 -21.38
N PRO A 22 0.77 11.66 -20.84
CA PRO A 22 -0.01 12.87 -20.55
C PRO A 22 0.24 13.50 -19.17
N ILE A 23 1.17 13.00 -18.36
CA ILE A 23 1.38 13.50 -16.99
C ILE A 23 2.14 14.84 -17.02
N GLY A 24 3.32 14.89 -17.64
CA GLY A 24 4.11 16.12 -17.77
C GLY A 24 4.54 16.74 -16.42
N GLN A 25 4.87 15.93 -15.43
CA GLN A 25 5.23 16.37 -14.07
C GLN A 25 6.45 15.61 -13.55
N SER A 26 7.19 16.23 -12.62
CA SER A 26 8.21 15.53 -11.85
C SER A 26 7.61 14.55 -10.85
N GLU A 27 8.41 13.58 -10.44
CA GLU A 27 8.05 12.53 -9.50
C GLU A 27 7.59 13.06 -8.15
N ASN A 28 8.33 14.01 -7.60
CA ASN A 28 7.94 14.67 -6.36
C ASN A 28 6.58 15.39 -6.49
N THR A 29 6.35 16.08 -7.61
CA THR A 29 5.10 16.83 -7.84
C THR A 29 3.90 15.88 -7.99
N TRP A 30 4.03 14.86 -8.84
CA TRP A 30 2.94 13.91 -9.08
C TRP A 30 2.57 13.12 -7.82
N ASN A 31 3.58 12.68 -7.05
CA ASN A 31 3.36 11.94 -5.81
C ASN A 31 2.86 12.81 -4.66
N THR A 32 3.16 14.11 -4.64
CA THR A 32 2.55 15.05 -3.70
C THR A 32 1.04 15.15 -3.94
N ASP A 33 0.62 15.29 -5.20
CA ASP A 33 -0.80 15.31 -5.57
C ASP A 33 -1.50 13.96 -5.29
N LEU A 34 -0.80 12.83 -5.53
CA LEU A 34 -1.31 11.51 -5.15
C LEU A 34 -1.51 11.42 -3.63
N ALA A 35 -0.52 11.84 -2.82
CA ALA A 35 -0.61 11.80 -1.37
C ALA A 35 -1.77 12.65 -0.82
N THR A 36 -1.98 13.84 -1.39
CA THR A 36 -3.12 14.72 -1.06
C THR A 36 -4.44 14.04 -1.38
N THR A 37 -4.55 13.41 -2.57
CA THR A 37 -5.74 12.65 -2.97
C THR A 37 -6.00 11.47 -2.03
N MET A 38 -4.95 10.72 -1.67
CA MET A 38 -5.03 9.61 -0.71
C MET A 38 -5.51 10.08 0.66
N LYS A 39 -4.97 11.18 1.18
CA LYS A 39 -5.42 11.75 2.45
C LYS A 39 -6.90 12.15 2.41
N ALA A 40 -7.35 12.85 1.37
CA ALA A 40 -8.74 13.25 1.24
C ALA A 40 -9.70 12.04 1.21
N ILE A 41 -9.30 10.95 0.57
CA ILE A 41 -10.07 9.69 0.57
C ILE A 41 -10.10 9.06 1.95
N ALA A 42 -8.96 9.02 2.66
CA ALA A 42 -8.89 8.47 4.01
C ALA A 42 -9.78 9.26 5.00
N ASP A 43 -9.78 10.59 4.90
CA ASP A 43 -10.65 11.46 5.72
C ASP A 43 -12.13 11.19 5.39
N THR A 44 -12.48 11.09 4.09
CA THR A 44 -13.85 10.76 3.65
C THR A 44 -14.31 9.39 4.15
N ASP A 45 -13.46 8.37 4.03
CA ASP A 45 -13.76 7.01 4.48
C ASP A 45 -13.90 6.98 6.03
N ALA A 46 -13.15 7.81 6.77
CA ALA A 46 -13.26 7.94 8.22
C ALA A 46 -14.56 8.62 8.65
N ASP A 47 -14.95 9.73 8.01
CA ASP A 47 -16.21 10.44 8.28
C ASP A 47 -17.43 9.56 7.99
N ALA A 48 -17.32 8.68 6.99
CA ALA A 48 -18.35 7.70 6.64
C ALA A 48 -18.36 6.46 7.55
N GLY A 49 -17.44 6.34 8.52
CA GLY A 49 -17.34 5.17 9.39
C GLY A 49 -16.96 3.89 8.67
N HIS A 50 -16.19 3.97 7.57
CA HIS A 50 -15.78 2.81 6.79
C HIS A 50 -14.97 1.83 7.67
N PRO A 51 -15.22 0.51 7.64
CA PRO A 51 -14.54 -0.46 8.52
C PRO A 51 -13.02 -0.55 8.26
N GLY A 52 -12.59 -0.20 7.05
CA GLY A 52 -11.18 -0.04 6.68
C GLY A 52 -10.62 1.37 6.87
N ALA A 53 -11.26 2.26 7.62
CA ALA A 53 -10.78 3.63 7.80
C ALA A 53 -9.42 3.66 8.51
N VAL A 54 -8.54 4.54 8.04
CA VAL A 54 -7.17 4.72 8.52
C VAL A 54 -6.85 6.21 8.61
N SER A 55 -6.16 6.62 9.67
CA SER A 55 -5.70 8.00 9.82
C SER A 55 -4.45 8.20 8.96
N VAL A 56 -4.43 9.25 8.14
CA VAL A 56 -3.34 9.52 7.19
C VAL A 56 -2.68 10.86 7.45
N SER A 57 -1.35 10.88 7.47
CA SER A 57 -0.55 12.10 7.44
C SER A 57 0.53 12.03 6.37
N ILE A 58 0.81 13.17 5.73
CA ILE A 58 1.77 13.31 4.64
C ILE A 58 3.09 13.86 5.19
N PHE A 59 4.21 13.26 4.79
CA PHE A 59 5.56 13.66 5.20
C PHE A 59 6.44 13.84 3.96
N THR A 60 6.88 15.07 3.72
CA THR A 60 7.84 15.39 2.66
C THR A 60 9.28 15.27 3.17
N ARG A 61 10.25 15.16 2.26
CA ARG A 61 11.69 15.10 2.58
C ARG A 61 12.39 16.45 2.54
N ASP A 62 11.66 17.54 2.30
CA ASP A 62 12.23 18.89 2.25
C ASP A 62 12.89 19.25 3.59
N ASP A 63 12.34 18.75 4.70
CA ASP A 63 12.84 19.02 6.05
C ASP A 63 13.66 17.84 6.58
N GLY A 64 14.96 17.85 6.29
CA GLY A 64 15.91 16.85 6.81
C GLY A 64 15.96 15.53 6.02
N GLY A 65 15.53 15.53 4.76
CA GLY A 65 15.66 14.39 3.86
C GLY A 65 14.83 13.19 4.29
N VAL A 66 15.30 11.99 3.91
CA VAL A 66 14.68 10.71 4.29
C VAL A 66 14.57 10.58 5.81
N VAL A 67 15.67 10.78 6.53
CA VAL A 67 15.71 10.63 7.99
C VAL A 67 14.73 11.59 8.68
N GLY A 68 14.66 12.84 8.22
CA GLY A 68 13.74 13.85 8.76
C GLY A 68 12.27 13.49 8.54
N ALA A 69 11.91 13.09 7.32
CA ALA A 69 10.53 12.67 7.00
C ALA A 69 10.07 11.51 7.88
N TYR A 70 10.86 10.45 7.95
CA TYR A 70 10.52 9.27 8.75
C TYR A 70 10.58 9.52 10.26
N ARG A 71 11.47 10.38 10.74
CA ARG A 71 11.46 10.81 12.15
C ARG A 71 10.13 11.46 12.51
N ARG A 72 9.63 12.37 11.66
CA ARG A 72 8.31 13.00 11.87
C ARG A 72 7.17 11.98 11.80
N ALA A 73 7.23 11.03 10.87
CA ALA A 73 6.26 9.93 10.79
C ALA A 73 6.20 9.09 12.07
N ARG A 74 7.38 8.74 12.62
CA ARG A 74 7.47 8.01 13.90
C ARG A 74 6.98 8.86 15.08
N GLN A 75 7.30 10.15 15.12
CA GLN A 75 6.84 11.08 16.17
C GLN A 75 5.33 11.25 16.16
N TRP A 76 4.70 11.23 14.98
CA TRP A 76 3.25 11.24 14.84
C TRP A 76 2.59 9.93 15.30
N GLY A 77 3.39 8.87 15.48
CA GLY A 77 2.95 7.56 15.93
C GLY A 77 2.40 6.69 14.80
N ALA A 78 2.95 6.80 13.58
CA ALA A 78 2.55 5.94 12.47
C ALA A 78 2.76 4.45 12.79
N ASP A 79 1.78 3.62 12.42
CA ASP A 79 1.79 2.16 12.50
C ASP A 79 2.45 1.52 11.28
N ALA A 80 2.40 2.20 10.13
CA ALA A 80 3.13 1.83 8.92
C ALA A 80 3.51 3.05 8.07
N ALA A 81 4.45 2.86 7.15
CA ALA A 81 4.81 3.87 6.15
C ALA A 81 4.66 3.33 4.72
N LEU A 82 4.08 4.16 3.85
CA LEU A 82 3.99 3.94 2.42
C LEU A 82 4.71 5.09 1.73
N GLU A 83 5.87 4.79 1.15
CA GLU A 83 6.69 5.74 0.41
C GLU A 83 6.30 5.76 -1.07
N LEU A 84 6.06 6.95 -1.61
CA LEU A 84 5.47 7.17 -2.94
C LEU A 84 6.52 7.58 -3.95
N HIS A 85 6.71 6.77 -5.00
CA HIS A 85 7.60 7.04 -6.14
C HIS A 85 6.87 6.76 -7.46
N PHE A 86 7.59 6.89 -8.57
CA PHE A 86 7.32 6.12 -9.78
C PHE A 86 8.65 5.71 -10.41
N ASN A 87 8.65 4.66 -11.24
CA ASN A 87 9.89 4.20 -11.87
C ASN A 87 10.19 5.03 -13.12
N ALA A 88 11.45 5.02 -13.57
CA ALA A 88 11.85 5.56 -14.86
C ALA A 88 13.03 4.76 -15.42
N ALA A 89 12.94 4.40 -16.69
CA ALA A 89 13.99 3.69 -17.41
C ALA A 89 13.87 4.03 -18.91
N MET A 90 14.17 3.07 -19.77
CA MET A 90 13.88 3.14 -21.20
C MET A 90 12.35 3.18 -21.47
N PRO A 91 11.87 3.86 -22.54
CA PRO A 91 10.43 4.09 -22.75
C PRO A 91 9.55 2.83 -22.87
N ALA A 92 10.14 1.70 -23.24
CA ALA A 92 9.44 0.42 -23.32
C ALA A 92 9.25 -0.28 -21.96
N ALA A 93 9.95 0.16 -20.89
CA ALA A 93 9.77 -0.39 -19.56
C ALA A 93 8.38 -0.04 -19.03
N THR A 94 7.67 -1.03 -18.48
CA THR A 94 6.29 -0.90 -18.00
C THR A 94 6.06 -1.76 -16.76
N GLY A 95 5.09 -1.35 -15.95
CA GLY A 95 4.50 -2.17 -14.90
C GLY A 95 4.64 -1.59 -13.51
N THR A 96 4.09 -2.34 -12.56
CA THR A 96 3.95 -1.97 -11.16
C THR A 96 4.87 -2.84 -10.31
N GLU A 97 5.64 -2.24 -9.40
CA GLU A 97 6.34 -2.96 -8.33
C GLU A 97 6.22 -2.27 -6.97
N THR A 98 6.42 -3.05 -5.91
CA THR A 98 6.46 -2.56 -4.54
C THR A 98 7.68 -3.13 -3.82
N LEU A 99 8.47 -2.26 -3.20
CA LEU A 99 9.67 -2.63 -2.48
C LEU A 99 9.41 -2.77 -0.99
N TYR A 100 10.05 -3.75 -0.37
CA TYR A 100 10.04 -3.99 1.07
C TYR A 100 11.43 -4.45 1.55
N LEU A 101 11.75 -4.20 2.82
CA LEU A 101 13.05 -4.58 3.39
C LEU A 101 12.95 -5.66 4.47
N THR A 102 11.94 -5.58 5.33
CA THR A 102 11.82 -6.46 6.50
C THR A 102 10.69 -7.48 6.32
N PRO A 103 10.75 -8.64 7.00
CA PRO A 103 9.65 -9.61 6.99
C PRO A 103 8.30 -9.01 7.40
N ALA A 104 8.29 -8.11 8.39
CA ALA A 104 7.09 -7.41 8.85
C ALA A 104 6.41 -6.57 7.75
N SER A 105 7.17 -6.14 6.73
CA SER A 105 6.66 -5.35 5.61
C SER A 105 6.16 -6.19 4.43
N GLN A 106 6.45 -7.50 4.40
CA GLN A 106 6.18 -8.33 3.22
C GLN A 106 4.67 -8.48 2.95
N GLY A 107 3.87 -8.74 3.98
CA GLY A 107 2.41 -8.81 3.85
C GLY A 107 1.82 -7.47 3.37
N PHE A 108 2.27 -6.36 3.97
CA PHE A 108 1.85 -5.03 3.56
C PHE A 108 2.22 -4.70 2.11
N ALA A 109 3.41 -5.09 1.66
CA ALA A 109 3.83 -4.92 0.28
C ALA A 109 2.95 -5.73 -0.69
N ALA A 110 2.61 -6.97 -0.34
CA ALA A 110 1.81 -7.85 -1.17
C ALA A 110 0.40 -7.29 -1.40
N VAL A 111 -0.28 -6.84 -0.34
CA VAL A 111 -1.65 -6.30 -0.47
C VAL A 111 -1.67 -4.99 -1.26
N ILE A 112 -0.66 -4.13 -1.07
CA ILE A 112 -0.56 -2.86 -1.80
C ILE A 112 -0.20 -3.09 -3.26
N GLN A 113 0.68 -4.04 -3.56
CA GLN A 113 1.03 -4.45 -4.92
C GLN A 113 -0.23 -4.93 -5.66
N ALA A 114 -0.98 -5.87 -5.09
CA ALA A 114 -2.19 -6.42 -5.69
C ALA A 114 -3.25 -5.33 -5.96
N ALA A 115 -3.48 -4.45 -4.98
CA ALA A 115 -4.42 -3.34 -5.11
C ALA A 115 -3.98 -2.34 -6.21
N THR A 116 -2.68 -2.07 -6.31
CA THR A 116 -2.11 -1.16 -7.31
C THR A 116 -2.25 -1.74 -8.73
N VAL A 117 -1.91 -3.02 -8.92
CA VAL A 117 -2.09 -3.73 -10.20
C VAL A 117 -3.54 -3.74 -10.62
N ALA A 118 -4.47 -4.05 -9.71
CA ALA A 118 -5.90 -4.05 -10.01
C ALA A 118 -6.45 -2.65 -10.34
N ALA A 119 -5.90 -1.60 -9.72
CA ALA A 119 -6.30 -0.22 -9.98
C ALA A 119 -5.82 0.28 -11.35
N LEU A 120 -4.58 -0.04 -11.72
CA LEU A 120 -3.93 0.49 -12.90
C LEU A 120 -4.05 -0.40 -14.12
N GLY A 121 -4.24 -1.71 -13.95
CA GLY A 121 -4.26 -2.69 -15.04
C GLY A 121 -2.93 -2.79 -15.78
N LEU A 122 -1.82 -2.47 -15.10
CA LEU A 122 -0.47 -2.55 -15.64
C LEU A 122 0.16 -3.91 -15.33
N ARG A 123 1.28 -4.22 -16.00
CA ARG A 123 2.03 -5.45 -15.77
C ARG A 123 2.45 -5.57 -14.30
N ASP A 124 2.09 -6.68 -13.67
CA ASP A 124 2.58 -7.02 -12.33
C ASP A 124 4.05 -7.43 -12.38
N ARG A 125 4.92 -6.68 -11.70
CA ARG A 125 6.35 -6.99 -11.54
C ARG A 125 6.67 -7.57 -10.16
N GLY A 126 5.65 -7.75 -9.32
CA GLY A 126 5.72 -8.33 -7.99
C GLY A 126 6.30 -7.40 -6.92
N ILE A 127 6.41 -7.97 -5.72
CA ILE A 127 7.12 -7.36 -4.60
C ILE A 127 8.61 -7.74 -4.64
N LYS A 128 9.49 -6.81 -4.27
CA LYS A 128 10.94 -7.02 -4.33
C LYS A 128 11.67 -6.42 -3.13
N THR A 129 12.85 -6.96 -2.84
CA THR A 129 13.80 -6.26 -1.96
C THR A 129 14.55 -5.18 -2.75
N PRO A 130 15.05 -4.11 -2.10
CA PRO A 130 15.90 -3.10 -2.73
C PRO A 130 17.08 -3.68 -3.53
N HIS A 131 17.69 -4.76 -3.02
CA HIS A 131 18.79 -5.43 -3.70
C HIS A 131 18.34 -6.03 -5.04
N ALA A 132 17.23 -6.78 -5.04
CA ALA A 132 16.68 -7.40 -6.24
C ALA A 132 16.13 -6.38 -7.26
N ALA A 133 15.63 -5.23 -6.80
CA ALA A 133 15.06 -4.21 -7.68
C ALA A 133 16.09 -3.24 -8.27
N SER A 134 17.07 -2.82 -7.47
CA SER A 134 17.91 -1.65 -7.81
C SER A 134 19.34 -1.71 -7.25
N GLY A 135 19.82 -2.90 -6.85
CA GLY A 135 21.14 -3.06 -6.25
C GLY A 135 21.27 -2.46 -4.85
N GLY A 136 20.15 -2.18 -4.18
CA GLY A 136 20.10 -1.72 -2.79
C GLY A 136 19.54 -0.31 -2.61
N ARG A 137 19.22 0.43 -3.69
CA ARG A 137 18.60 1.75 -3.55
C ARG A 137 17.22 1.63 -2.92
N GLY A 138 16.94 2.52 -1.96
CA GLY A 138 15.72 2.49 -1.15
C GLY A 138 15.86 1.72 0.16
N ALA A 139 16.91 0.91 0.37
CA ALA A 139 17.10 0.18 1.63
C ALA A 139 17.21 1.13 2.85
N ALA A 140 17.93 2.24 2.70
CA ALA A 140 18.06 3.25 3.75
C ALA A 140 16.72 3.90 4.12
N ASN A 141 15.76 3.96 3.19
CA ASN A 141 14.44 4.54 3.44
C ASN A 141 13.53 3.53 4.15
N LEU A 142 13.51 2.30 3.64
CA LEU A 142 12.67 1.23 4.15
C LEU A 142 13.07 0.77 5.56
N SER A 143 14.33 0.99 5.98
CA SER A 143 14.79 0.68 7.35
C SER A 143 14.32 1.69 8.41
N GLN A 144 13.77 2.84 8.03
CA GLN A 144 13.53 3.94 8.95
C GLN A 144 12.36 3.69 9.94
N MET A 145 11.48 2.72 9.69
CA MET A 145 10.33 2.45 10.58
C MET A 145 10.63 1.40 11.67
N GLY A 146 11.84 0.83 11.69
CA GLY A 146 12.21 -0.22 12.64
C GLY A 146 11.35 -1.47 12.44
N ALA A 147 10.65 -1.90 13.50
CA ALA A 147 9.80 -3.09 13.47
C ALA A 147 8.44 -2.88 12.76
N ARG A 148 8.06 -1.63 12.46
CA ARG A 148 6.79 -1.32 11.81
C ARG A 148 6.87 -1.50 10.28
N PRO A 149 5.80 -1.95 9.61
CA PRO A 149 5.79 -2.08 8.16
C PRO A 149 6.19 -0.78 7.44
N SER A 150 7.06 -0.90 6.46
CA SER A 150 7.53 0.20 5.60
C SER A 150 7.76 -0.33 4.20
N ILE A 151 7.08 0.28 3.23
CA ILE A 151 7.14 -0.10 1.82
C ILE A 151 7.39 1.13 0.95
N LEU A 152 7.84 0.89 -0.28
CA LEU A 152 8.02 1.90 -1.32
C LEU A 152 7.29 1.42 -2.55
N THR A 153 6.37 2.23 -3.07
CA THR A 153 5.56 1.87 -4.25
C THR A 153 6.10 2.53 -5.50
N GLU A 154 6.21 1.75 -6.57
CA GLU A 154 6.49 2.21 -7.93
C GLU A 154 5.34 1.77 -8.84
N PRO A 155 4.22 2.51 -8.84
CA PRO A 155 2.98 2.08 -9.45
C PRO A 155 3.07 1.93 -10.97
N PHE A 156 3.95 2.69 -11.61
CA PHE A 156 4.10 2.76 -13.07
C PHE A 156 5.48 3.34 -13.44
N PHE A 157 5.82 3.31 -14.74
CA PHE A 157 7.00 3.99 -15.29
C PHE A 157 6.64 5.37 -15.85
N GLY A 158 7.18 6.44 -15.26
CA GLY A 158 7.07 7.82 -15.78
C GLY A 158 7.72 8.00 -17.16
N SER A 159 8.65 7.14 -17.54
CA SER A 159 9.26 7.14 -18.88
C SER A 159 8.39 6.49 -19.96
N ASN A 160 7.28 5.85 -19.60
CA ASN A 160 6.43 5.09 -20.51
C ASN A 160 5.08 5.80 -20.71
N PRO A 161 4.72 6.22 -21.95
CA PRO A 161 3.47 6.92 -22.21
C PRO A 161 2.20 6.14 -21.86
N GLY A 162 2.19 4.82 -22.06
CA GLY A 162 1.04 3.96 -21.76
C GLY A 162 0.80 3.83 -20.25
N ASP A 163 1.87 3.64 -19.49
CA ASP A 163 1.87 3.67 -18.03
C ASP A 163 1.41 5.04 -17.51
N CYS A 164 1.94 6.13 -18.08
CA CYS A 164 1.52 7.49 -17.75
C CYS A 164 0.03 7.72 -18.04
N ALA A 165 -0.49 7.23 -19.16
CA ALA A 165 -1.91 7.35 -19.51
C ALA A 165 -2.81 6.59 -18.52
N ALA A 166 -2.42 5.38 -18.13
CA ALA A 166 -3.12 4.59 -17.13
C ALA A 166 -3.11 5.29 -15.76
N ALA A 167 -1.93 5.73 -15.29
CA ALA A 167 -1.77 6.42 -14.02
C ALA A 167 -2.51 7.77 -13.97
N HIS A 168 -2.47 8.53 -15.06
CA HIS A 168 -3.20 9.80 -15.18
C HIS A 168 -4.71 9.60 -15.08
N THR A 169 -5.26 8.72 -15.92
CA THR A 169 -6.72 8.47 -15.98
C THR A 169 -7.24 7.82 -14.70
N ARG A 170 -6.42 7.01 -14.03
CA ARG A 170 -6.85 6.17 -12.89
C ARG A 170 -6.27 6.64 -11.56
N LYS A 171 -5.74 7.87 -11.46
CA LYS A 171 -5.07 8.38 -10.24
C LYS A 171 -5.93 8.27 -8.98
N ARG A 172 -7.21 8.68 -9.05
CA ARG A 172 -8.13 8.56 -7.92
C ARG A 172 -8.42 7.10 -7.55
N ARG A 173 -8.53 6.20 -8.54
CA ARG A 173 -8.71 4.76 -8.32
C ARG A 173 -7.48 4.15 -7.66
N LEU A 174 -6.28 4.53 -8.09
CA LEU A 174 -5.02 4.14 -7.45
C LEU A 174 -4.99 4.59 -5.98
N ALA A 175 -5.27 5.86 -5.72
CA ALA A 175 -5.29 6.42 -4.37
C ALA A 175 -6.26 5.66 -3.45
N ALA A 176 -7.50 5.44 -3.90
CA ALA A 176 -8.51 4.71 -3.13
C ALA A 176 -8.10 3.25 -2.87
N ALA A 177 -7.56 2.57 -3.88
CA ALA A 177 -7.15 1.18 -3.76
C ALA A 177 -6.04 1.01 -2.72
N GLN A 178 -5.01 1.87 -2.75
CA GLN A 178 -3.91 1.81 -1.80
C GLN A 178 -4.34 2.16 -0.37
N ILE A 179 -5.17 3.21 -0.18
CA ILE A 179 -5.65 3.62 1.14
C ILE A 179 -6.51 2.54 1.79
N ARG A 180 -7.47 1.98 1.04
CA ARG A 180 -8.38 0.98 1.60
C ARG A 180 -7.64 -0.34 1.87
N ALA A 181 -6.77 -0.77 0.95
CA ALA A 181 -5.93 -1.94 1.19
C ALA A 181 -5.04 -1.76 2.42
N ALA A 182 -4.45 -0.57 2.62
CA ALA A 182 -3.67 -0.27 3.81
C ALA A 182 -4.52 -0.30 5.08
N GLY A 183 -5.68 0.34 5.08
CA GLY A 183 -6.55 0.38 6.25
C GLY A 183 -7.04 -1.01 6.67
N HIS A 184 -7.49 -1.82 5.71
CA HIS A 184 -7.87 -3.22 5.98
C HIS A 184 -6.71 -4.04 6.56
N TYR A 185 -5.53 -3.94 5.96
CA TYR A 185 -4.35 -4.67 6.44
C TYR A 185 -3.94 -4.24 7.86
N LEU A 186 -3.90 -2.94 8.15
CA LEU A 186 -3.47 -2.43 9.44
C LEU A 186 -4.49 -2.73 10.55
N ASN A 187 -5.78 -2.66 10.25
CA ASN A 187 -6.82 -3.03 11.22
C ASN A 187 -6.71 -4.53 11.56
N ALA A 188 -6.60 -5.41 10.55
CA ALA A 188 -6.41 -6.85 10.79
C ALA A 188 -5.11 -7.17 11.57
N LEU A 189 -4.00 -6.51 11.23
CA LEU A 189 -2.69 -6.76 11.87
C LEU A 189 -2.67 -6.42 13.37
N TYR A 190 -3.45 -5.43 13.79
CA TYR A 190 -3.31 -4.84 15.13
C TYR A 190 -4.59 -4.85 15.98
N ASP A 191 -5.74 -5.29 15.45
CA ASP A 191 -6.99 -5.40 16.22
C ASP A 191 -7.30 -6.84 16.67
N GLY A 192 -6.54 -7.83 16.19
CA GLY A 192 -6.50 -9.17 16.77
C GLY A 192 -7.62 -10.11 16.31
N ASP A 193 -7.45 -10.67 15.12
CA ASP A 193 -7.71 -12.09 14.86
C ASP A 193 -6.57 -12.61 13.95
N PRO A 194 -5.67 -13.49 14.45
CA PRO A 194 -4.59 -14.05 13.63
C PRO A 194 -5.09 -14.84 12.40
N ASP A 195 -6.36 -15.26 12.36
CA ASP A 195 -6.95 -15.94 11.21
C ASP A 195 -7.34 -14.97 10.05
N ASP A 196 -7.53 -13.67 10.33
CA ASP A 196 -7.87 -12.65 9.31
C ASP A 196 -6.65 -12.18 8.49
N VAL A 197 -5.45 -12.29 9.06
CA VAL A 197 -4.20 -11.96 8.35
C VAL A 197 -3.87 -13.04 7.29
N ALA A 198 -4.36 -14.27 7.49
CA ALA A 198 -4.14 -15.41 6.61
C ALA A 198 -5.16 -15.54 5.46
N THR A 199 -6.27 -14.79 5.48
CA THR A 199 -7.36 -14.90 4.49
C THR A 199 -7.41 -13.78 3.44
N LEU A 200 -6.51 -12.80 3.49
CA LEU A 200 -6.33 -11.85 2.39
C LEU A 200 -5.67 -12.60 1.21
N PRO A 201 -6.29 -12.63 0.01
CA PRO A 201 -5.94 -13.61 -1.00
C PRO A 201 -4.51 -13.39 -1.51
N VAL A 202 -3.61 -14.25 -1.05
CA VAL A 202 -2.39 -14.61 -1.77
C VAL A 202 -2.81 -15.52 -2.93
N ALA A 203 -3.47 -14.96 -3.94
CA ALA A 203 -3.68 -15.63 -5.21
C ALA A 203 -2.37 -15.55 -6.01
N LEU A 204 -1.50 -16.51 -5.73
CA LEU A 204 -0.22 -16.73 -6.40
C LEU A 204 -0.40 -17.06 -7.89
N ASN A 205 0.45 -16.43 -8.69
CA ASN A 205 1.16 -16.99 -9.85
C ASN A 205 0.40 -17.93 -10.80
N GLY A 206 0.10 -17.40 -11.99
CA GLY A 206 0.39 -18.03 -13.28
C GLY A 206 0.01 -19.49 -13.47
N ARG A 207 -1.24 -19.74 -13.90
CA ARG A 207 -1.63 -20.50 -15.11
C ARG A 207 -3.15 -20.79 -15.03
N GLY A 208 -3.91 -20.22 -15.97
CA GLY A 208 -5.14 -20.82 -16.53
C GLY A 208 -6.41 -20.94 -15.67
N ALA A 209 -7.44 -20.20 -16.09
CA ALA A 209 -8.89 -20.43 -15.93
C ALA A 209 -9.61 -19.93 -14.64
N PRO A 210 -10.90 -19.49 -14.76
CA PRO A 210 -11.60 -18.78 -13.69
C PRO A 210 -12.45 -19.72 -12.81
N ALA A 211 -12.35 -19.58 -11.49
CA ALA A 211 -13.26 -20.27 -10.56
C ALA A 211 -14.51 -19.41 -10.29
N ARG A 212 -15.68 -20.02 -10.52
CA ARG A 212 -17.01 -19.50 -10.17
C ARG A 212 -17.23 -19.55 -8.65
N TRP A 213 -17.94 -18.56 -8.12
CA TRP A 213 -18.38 -18.48 -6.73
C TRP A 213 -19.77 -19.09 -6.56
N THR A 214 -19.93 -20.03 -5.63
CA THR A 214 -21.23 -20.41 -5.06
C THR A 214 -21.22 -20.11 -3.57
N ILE A 215 -22.22 -19.35 -3.14
CA ILE A 215 -22.43 -18.89 -1.77
C ILE A 215 -23.30 -19.94 -1.05
N HIS A 216 -22.88 -20.40 0.14
CA HIS A 216 -23.76 -21.05 1.10
C HIS A 216 -23.90 -20.16 2.35
N PRO A 217 -25.12 -19.96 2.89
CA PRO A 217 -25.35 -19.12 4.05
C PRO A 217 -25.05 -19.87 5.38
N PRO A 218 -24.73 -19.15 6.47
CA PRO A 218 -24.50 -19.74 7.78
C PRO A 218 -25.81 -19.89 8.57
N ASP A 219 -25.95 -20.98 9.34
CA ASP A 219 -26.36 -20.94 10.76
C ASP A 219 -26.66 -22.33 11.34
N ALA A 220 -26.08 -22.61 12.52
CA ALA A 220 -26.78 -23.22 13.66
C ALA A 220 -25.92 -23.14 14.95
N PRO A 221 -26.47 -22.70 16.10
CA PRO A 221 -25.71 -22.54 17.35
C PRO A 221 -25.51 -23.88 18.09
N ARG A 222 -24.29 -24.08 18.63
CA ARG A 222 -23.96 -25.20 19.54
C ARG A 222 -24.66 -25.01 20.89
N ARG A 223 -25.47 -25.99 21.30
CA ARG A 223 -26.06 -26.07 22.64
C ARG A 223 -25.00 -26.42 23.68
N VAL A 224 -24.87 -25.56 24.70
CA VAL A 224 -24.27 -25.89 26.00
C VAL A 224 -25.39 -26.29 26.95
N ARG A 225 -25.30 -27.46 27.60
CA ARG A 225 -25.86 -27.68 28.94
C ARG A 225 -24.99 -28.65 29.73
N ALA A 226 -24.52 -28.16 30.88
CA ALA A 226 -24.03 -28.96 31.99
C ALA A 226 -25.02 -28.86 33.16
N PHE A 227 -24.82 -29.76 34.12
CA PHE A 227 -25.39 -29.90 35.47
C PHE A 227 -26.65 -30.74 35.65
N GLY A 228 -26.49 -31.75 36.52
CA GLY A 228 -27.49 -32.72 36.92
C GLY A 228 -28.12 -32.45 38.27
N ALA A 229 -28.93 -33.40 38.70
CA ALA A 229 -29.39 -33.57 40.07
C ALA A 229 -29.77 -35.05 40.28
N ARG A 230 -29.43 -35.58 41.45
CA ARG A 230 -29.79 -36.91 41.95
C ARG A 230 -31.13 -36.87 42.69
N LYS A 231 -31.84 -38.01 42.62
CA LYS A 231 -32.69 -38.67 43.65
C LYS A 231 -34.10 -38.12 43.94
N PRO A 232 -35.01 -38.92 44.54
CA PRO A 232 -34.83 -40.24 45.20
C PRO A 232 -34.93 -41.46 44.30
#